data_AF-A0AAU6ZRR6-F1
#
_entry.id   AF-A0AAU6ZRR6-F1
#
_cell.length_a   1.000
_cell.length_b   1.000
_cell.length_c   1.000
_cell.angle_alpha   90.00
_cell.angle_beta   90.00
_cell.angle_gamma   90.00
#
_symmetry.space_group_name_H-M   'P 1'
#
loop_
_entity.id
_entity.type
_entity.pdbx_description
1 polymer ?
#
loop_
_entity_poly.entity_id
_entity_poly.type
_entity_poly.pdbx_seq_one_letter_code
_entity_poly.pdbx_strand_id
1 'polypeptide(L)' 'MDYLVCPIDAAQLMLIQVRWGVQDRPLMSCPQCSQRFVLARTGTLVRVTDPE' A
#
# COMPACT_ATOMS: atom_id res chain seq x y z
N MET A 1 -7.78 7.70 -15.07
CA MET A 1 -7.86 6.83 -13.89
C MET A 1 -6.47 6.71 -13.33
N ASP A 2 -6.20 7.31 -12.19
CA ASP A 2 -4.90 7.25 -11.52
C ASP A 2 -4.82 5.95 -10.71
N TYR A 3 -3.84 5.10 -11.01
CA TYR A 3 -3.59 3.86 -10.27
C TYR A 3 -2.26 3.97 -9.53
N LEU A 4 -2.22 3.42 -8.31
CA LEU A 4 -1.00 3.36 -7.52
C LEU A 4 -0.16 2.17 -7.95
N VAL A 5 1.13 2.38 -8.15
CA VAL A 5 2.10 1.35 -8.55
C VAL A 5 3.09 1.08 -7.43
N CYS A 6 3.57 -0.16 -7.39
CA CYS A 6 4.61 -0.59 -6.48
C CYS A 6 5.95 0.06 -6.89
N PRO A 7 6.69 0.69 -5.96
CA PRO A 7 7.96 1.35 -6.28
C PRO A 7 9.11 0.38 -6.61
N ILE A 8 8.90 -0.92 -6.46
CA ILE A 8 9.94 -1.96 -6.65
C ILE A 8 9.90 -2.54 -8.06
N ASP A 9 8.70 -2.94 -8.50
CA ASP A 9 8.48 -3.70 -9.73
C ASP A 9 7.51 -2.99 -10.70
N ALA A 10 7.07 -1.78 -10.36
CA ALA A 10 6.09 -0.99 -11.11
C ALA A 10 4.73 -1.68 -11.34
N ALA A 11 4.45 -2.79 -10.64
CA ALA A 11 3.18 -3.49 -10.74
C ALA A 11 2.06 -2.68 -10.05
N GLN A 12 0.84 -2.82 -10.52
CA GLN A 12 -0.32 -2.16 -9.92
C GLN A 12 -0.56 -2.69 -8.50
N LEU A 13 -0.72 -1.77 -7.55
CA LEU A 13 -1.09 -2.10 -6.18
C LEU A 13 -2.57 -2.45 -6.09
N MET A 14 -2.87 -3.54 -5.40
CA MET A 14 -4.24 -3.95 -5.10
C MET A 14 -4.64 -3.50 -3.70
N LEU A 15 -5.77 -2.83 -3.58
CA LEU A 15 -6.35 -2.46 -2.30
C LEU A 15 -6.83 -3.71 -1.57
N ILE A 16 -6.29 -3.95 -0.38
CA ILE A 16 -6.71 -5.07 0.48
C ILE A 16 -7.70 -4.58 1.53
N GLN A 17 -7.42 -3.43 2.14
CA GLN A 17 -8.21 -2.92 3.25
C GLN A 17 -8.23 -1.40 3.23
N VAL A 18 -9.39 -0.79 3.44
CA VAL A 18 -9.53 0.68 3.40
C VAL A 18 -9.05 1.33 4.71
N ARG A 19 -9.10 0.57 5.82
CA ARG A 19 -8.76 1.04 7.17
C ARG A 19 -7.72 0.14 7.80
N TRP A 20 -6.47 0.57 7.87
CA TRP A 20 -5.41 -0.17 8.54
C TRP A 20 -5.05 0.48 9.89
N GLY A 21 -5.23 -0.28 10.97
CA GLY A 21 -5.10 0.21 12.35
C GLY A 21 -6.25 1.15 12.76
N VAL A 22 -5.94 2.16 13.58
CA VAL A 22 -6.92 3.16 14.07
C VAL A 22 -7.16 4.30 13.06
N GLN A 23 -6.42 4.30 11.94
CA GLN A 23 -6.50 5.38 10.95
C GLN A 23 -7.19 4.88 9.66
N ASP A 24 -7.96 5.78 9.02
CA ASP A 24 -8.44 5.60 7.64
C ASP A 24 -7.27 5.69 6.64
N ARG A 25 -6.39 4.70 6.68
CA ARG A 25 -5.29 4.55 5.72
C ARG A 25 -5.49 3.27 4.92
N PRO A 26 -5.55 3.34 3.58
CA PRO A 26 -5.73 2.16 2.76
C PRO A 26 -4.45 1.33 2.76
N LEU A 27 -4.58 0.07 3.14
CA LEU A 27 -3.58 -0.97 2.97
C LEU A 27 -3.72 -1.57 1.57
N MET A 28 -2.62 -1.56 0.84
CA MET A 28 -2.50 -2.14 -0.47
C MET A 28 -1.39 -3.19 -0.48
N SER A 29 -1.45 -4.13 -1.41
CA SER A 29 -0.40 -5.11 -1.64
C SER A 29 0.00 -5.15 -3.09
N CYS A 30 1.30 -5.35 -3.31
CA CYS A 30 1.80 -5.72 -4.62
C CYS A 30 1.64 -7.23 -4.81
N PRO A 31 1.02 -7.71 -5.90
CA PRO A 31 0.94 -9.13 -6.21
C PRO A 31 2.27 -9.76 -6.66
N GLN A 32 3.22 -8.96 -7.14
CA GLN A 32 4.46 -9.48 -7.71
C GLN A 32 5.55 -9.70 -6.67
N CYS A 33 5.79 -8.72 -5.79
CA CYS A 33 6.79 -8.83 -4.72
C CYS A 33 6.20 -9.15 -3.34
N SER A 34 4.88 -9.38 -3.25
CA SER A 34 4.15 -9.68 -2.00
C SER A 34 4.31 -8.63 -0.89
N GLN A 35 4.80 -7.42 -1.23
CA GLN A 35 4.97 -6.35 -0.26
C GLN A 35 3.69 -5.57 -0.04
N ARG A 36 3.53 -5.09 1.19
CA ARG A 36 2.38 -4.30 1.63
C ARG A 36 2.78 -2.83 1.79
N PHE A 37 1.87 -1.96 1.40
CA PHE A 37 2.06 -0.51 1.43
C PHE A 37 0.82 0.17 1.98
N VAL A 38 1.00 1.29 2.67
CA VAL A 38 -0.08 2.18 3.09
C VAL A 38 0.06 3.52 2.39
N LEU A 39 -1.05 4.11 1.96
CA LEU A 39 -1.03 5.49 1.48
C LEU A 39 -1.03 6.45 2.67
N ALA A 40 0.04 7.23 2.82
CA ALA A 40 0.07 8.34 3.76
C ALA A 40 -0.82 9.48 3.28
N ARG A 41 -1.25 10.36 4.20
CA ARG A 41 -2.03 11.57 3.84
C ARG A 41 -1.30 12.51 2.87
N THR A 42 0.04 12.41 2.81
CA THR A 42 0.89 13.16 1.88
C THR A 42 0.84 12.62 0.44
N GLY A 43 0.13 11.51 0.18
CA GLY A 43 0.13 10.81 -1.11
C GLY A 43 1.33 9.88 -1.30
N THR A 44 2.18 9.72 -0.29
CA THR A 44 3.36 8.84 -0.34
C THR A 44 3.00 7.42 0.06
N LEU A 45 3.47 6.42 -0.69
CA LEU A 45 3.37 5.02 -0.31
C LEU A 45 4.43 4.68 0.74
N VAL A 46 3.99 4.20 1.90
CA VAL A 46 4.87 3.75 2.98
C VAL A 46 4.77 2.23 3.05
N ARG A 47 5.90 1.56 2.87
CA ARG A 47 5.99 0.10 3.01
C ARG A 47 5.69 -0.30 4.46
N VAL A 48 4.78 -1.25 4.62
CA VAL A 48 4.51 -1.88 5.91
C VAL A 48 5.52 -2.99 6.10
N THR A 49 6.42 -2.80 7.05
CA THR A 49 7.08 -3.90 7.74
C THR A 49 6.23 -4.15 8.97
N ASP A 50 5.51 -5.28 9.01
CA ASP A 50 4.76 -5.69 10.21
C ASP A 50 5.63 -5.46 11.46
N PRO A 51 5.20 -4.62 12.42
CA PRO A 51 5.68 -4.76 13.77
C PRO A 51 4.85 -5.90 14.38
N GLU A 52 5.50 -7.04 14.63
CA GLU A 52 4.97 -8.02 15.59
C GLU A 52 4.61 -7.35 16.93
#